data_AF-A0A2M8NRF3-F1
#
_entry.id   AF-A0A2M8NRF3-F1
#
_cell.length_a   1.000
_cell.length_b   1.000
_cell.length_c   1.000
_cell.angle_alpha   90.00
_cell.angle_beta   90.00
_cell.angle_gamma   90.00
#
_symmetry.space_group_name_H-M   'P 1'
#
loop_
_entity.id
_entity.type
_entity.pdbx_description
1 polymer ?
#
loop_
_entity_poly.entity_id
_entity_poly.type
_entity_poly.pdbx_seq_one_letter_code
_entity_poly.pdbx_strand_id
1 'polypeptide(L)'
;MKTEALMVWLLAHTTKYPKYERFRLAKEIETAIFNFHRCLLHATQSSDKRPHLRQADIHLLELRTYMRIANSLKYTSDDQYGFFAENCTEIGKLLGGWLKT
;
A
#
# COMPACT_ATOMS: atom_id res chain seq x y z
N MET A 1 -4.83 11.38 -7.17
CA MET A 1 -5.66 10.25 -6.69
C MET A 1 -5.26 9.87 -5.26
N LYS A 2 -6.18 9.42 -4.38
CA LYS A 2 -5.87 9.16 -2.95
C LYS A 2 -4.70 8.18 -2.73
N THR A 3 -4.57 7.19 -3.61
CA THR A 3 -3.43 6.25 -3.63
C THR A 3 -2.09 6.95 -3.88
N GLU A 4 -2.03 7.94 -4.77
CA GLU A 4 -0.78 8.66 -5.08
C GLU A 4 -0.29 9.50 -3.89
N ALA A 5 -1.22 10.10 -3.15
CA ALA A 5 -0.88 10.83 -1.92
C ALA A 5 -0.27 9.89 -0.87
N LEU A 6 -0.87 8.69 -0.69
CA LEU A 6 -0.31 7.67 0.19
C LEU A 6 1.06 7.18 -0.31
N MET A 7 1.25 7.00 -1.61
CA MET A 7 2.53 6.62 -2.21
C MET A 7 3.63 7.63 -1.89
N VAL A 8 3.38 8.92 -2.10
CA VAL A 8 4.37 9.99 -1.83
C VAL A 8 4.74 9.99 -0.35
N TRP A 9 3.75 9.92 0.53
CA TRP A 9 4.00 9.85 1.97
C TRP A 9 4.84 8.62 2.33
N LEU A 10 4.48 7.46 1.78
CA LEU A 10 5.11 6.19 2.12
C LEU A 10 6.55 6.10 1.63
N LEU A 11 6.83 6.58 0.41
CA LEU A 11 8.20 6.68 -0.12
C LEU A 11 9.08 7.60 0.71
N ALA A 12 8.55 8.75 1.13
CA ALA A 12 9.28 9.64 2.03
C ALA A 12 9.49 9.01 3.42
N HIS A 13 8.50 8.27 3.91
CA HIS A 13 8.54 7.60 5.21
C HIS A 13 9.58 6.47 5.27
N THR A 14 9.62 5.59 4.28
CA THR A 14 10.55 4.45 4.22
C THR A 14 12.01 4.88 4.09
N THR A 15 12.30 6.08 3.56
CA THR A 15 13.67 6.61 3.52
C THR A 15 14.30 6.78 4.91
N LYS A 16 13.47 6.95 5.95
CA LYS A 16 13.91 7.13 7.34
C LYS A 16 14.29 5.84 8.03
N TYR A 17 14.02 4.68 7.42
CA TYR A 17 14.33 3.38 8.02
C TYR A 17 15.86 3.18 8.12
N PRO A 18 16.33 2.33 9.05
CA PRO A 18 17.74 2.00 9.18
C PRO A 18 18.33 1.54 7.85
N LYS A 19 19.59 1.90 7.59
CA LYS A 19 20.26 1.67 6.28
C LYS A 19 20.18 0.20 5.81
N TYR A 20 20.30 -0.76 6.71
CA TYR A 20 20.24 -2.19 6.41
C TYR A 20 18.82 -2.68 6.05
N GLU A 21 17.77 -1.97 6.47
CA GLU A 21 16.37 -2.30 6.14
C GLU A 21 15.85 -1.59 4.89
N ARG A 22 16.57 -0.57 4.40
CA ARG A 22 16.22 0.12 3.15
C ARG A 22 16.15 -0.83 1.95
N PHE A 23 16.98 -1.87 1.95
CA PHE A 23 17.03 -2.89 0.90
C PHE A 23 16.26 -4.17 1.26
N ARG A 24 15.52 -4.18 2.37
CA ARG A 24 14.72 -5.32 2.83
C ARG A 24 13.28 -4.87 3.01
N LEU A 25 12.88 -4.48 4.22
CA LEU A 25 11.49 -4.14 4.52
C LEU A 25 10.99 -2.91 3.74
N ALA A 26 11.78 -1.84 3.66
CA ALA A 26 11.38 -0.66 2.90
C ALA A 26 11.13 -0.99 1.43
N LYS A 27 12.01 -1.79 0.82
CA LYS A 27 11.89 -2.22 -0.57
C LYS A 27 10.61 -3.03 -0.81
N GLU A 28 10.26 -3.93 0.09
CA GLU A 28 9.01 -4.72 0.00
C GLU A 28 7.76 -3.84 0.15
N ILE A 29 7.77 -2.89 1.09
CA ILE A 29 6.65 -1.93 1.27
C ILE A 29 6.46 -1.09 0.00
N GLU A 30 7.54 -0.53 -0.54
CA GLU A 30 7.50 0.26 -1.77
C GLU A 30 7.02 -0.58 -2.96
N THR A 31 7.52 -1.80 -3.10
CA THR A 31 7.11 -2.72 -4.16
C THR A 31 5.62 -3.04 -4.06
N ALA A 32 5.09 -3.31 -2.87
CA ALA A 32 3.68 -3.57 -2.65
C ALA A 32 2.80 -2.39 -3.07
N ILE A 33 3.13 -1.15 -2.68
CA ILE A 33 2.33 0.02 -3.08
C ILE A 33 2.43 0.32 -4.59
N PHE A 34 3.60 0.11 -5.22
CA PHE A 34 3.73 0.25 -6.67
C PHE A 34 2.92 -0.80 -7.43
N ASN A 35 2.95 -2.06 -6.98
CA ASN A 35 2.17 -3.14 -7.59
C ASN A 35 0.66 -2.92 -7.40
N PHE A 36 0.25 -2.46 -6.21
CA PHE A 36 -1.13 -2.04 -5.95
C PHE A 36 -1.59 -0.97 -6.95
N HIS A 37 -0.82 0.12 -7.08
CA HIS A 37 -1.16 1.19 -8.01
C HIS A 37 -1.18 0.72 -9.47
N ARG A 38 -0.22 -0.12 -9.87
CA ARG A 38 -0.19 -0.72 -11.21
C ARG A 38 -1.44 -1.55 -11.49
N CYS A 39 -1.90 -2.34 -10.53
CA CYS A 39 -3.14 -3.10 -10.66
C CYS A 39 -4.36 -2.18 -10.85
N LEU A 40 -4.43 -1.06 -10.12
CA LEU A 40 -5.49 -0.07 -10.34
C LEU A 40 -5.44 0.52 -11.75
N LEU A 41 -4.25 0.91 -12.24
CA LEU A 41 -4.09 1.41 -13.61
C LEU A 41 -4.56 0.39 -14.64
N HIS A 42 -4.15 -0.87 -14.52
CA HIS A 42 -4.64 -1.93 -15.42
C HIS A 42 -6.15 -2.15 -15.32
N ALA A 43 -6.73 -2.10 -14.12
CA ALA A 43 -8.17 -2.19 -13.94
C ALA A 43 -8.93 -1.03 -14.63
N THR A 44 -8.34 0.16 -14.72
CA THR A 44 -8.98 1.27 -15.45
C THR A 44 -8.98 1.10 -16.97
N GLN A 45 -8.00 0.37 -17.51
CA GLN A 45 -7.82 0.17 -18.95
C GLN A 45 -8.39 -1.16 -19.46
N SER A 46 -8.67 -2.10 -18.55
CA SER A 46 -9.19 -3.42 -18.90
C SER A 46 -10.71 -3.43 -19.05
N SER A 47 -11.20 -4.22 -20.01
CA SER A 47 -12.62 -4.56 -20.14
C SER A 47 -13.10 -5.46 -19.00
N ASP A 48 -12.25 -6.38 -18.53
CA ASP A 48 -12.47 -7.15 -17.30
C ASP A 48 -11.55 -6.65 -16.18
N LYS A 49 -12.15 -5.91 -15.25
CA LYS A 49 -11.43 -5.27 -14.14
C LYS A 49 -11.17 -6.24 -12.99
N ARG A 50 -12.00 -7.28 -12.86
CA ARG A 50 -12.05 -8.13 -11.66
C ARG A 50 -10.71 -8.81 -11.32
N PRO A 51 -9.95 -9.37 -12.28
CA PRO A 51 -8.65 -9.96 -11.97
C PRO A 51 -7.66 -8.94 -11.40
N HIS A 52 -7.60 -7.75 -12.00
CA HIS A 52 -6.71 -6.68 -11.55
C HIS A 52 -7.10 -6.14 -10.18
N LEU A 53 -8.40 -5.99 -9.91
CA LEU A 53 -8.87 -5.53 -8.61
C LEU A 53 -8.63 -6.55 -7.49
N ARG A 54 -8.74 -7.85 -7.79
CA ARG A 54 -8.35 -8.91 -6.84
C ARG A 54 -6.85 -8.87 -6.56
N GLN A 55 -6.03 -8.69 -7.59
CA GLN A 55 -4.58 -8.56 -7.41
C GLN A 55 -4.22 -7.31 -6.60
N ALA A 56 -4.93 -6.20 -6.82
CA ALA A 56 -4.78 -5.00 -6.00
C ALA A 56 -5.12 -5.29 -4.52
N ASP A 57 -6.18 -6.05 -4.24
CA ASP A 57 -6.54 -6.39 -2.85
C ASP A 57 -5.44 -7.18 -2.14
N ILE A 58 -4.80 -8.12 -2.85
CA ILE A 58 -3.64 -8.87 -2.35
C ILE A 58 -2.49 -7.92 -2.01
N HIS A 59 -2.11 -7.03 -2.92
CA HIS A 59 -1.01 -6.08 -2.67
C HIS A 59 -1.32 -5.09 -1.54
N LEU A 60 -2.60 -4.72 -1.36
CA LEU A 60 -3.02 -3.89 -0.24
C LEU A 60 -2.90 -4.64 1.10
N LEU A 61 -3.17 -5.96 1.12
CA LEU A 61 -2.96 -6.81 2.29
C LEU A 61 -1.47 -6.99 2.62
N GLU A 62 -0.62 -7.21 1.61
CA GLU A 62 0.84 -7.26 1.75
C GLU A 62 1.35 -5.96 2.38
N LEU A 63 0.95 -4.81 1.83
CA LEU A 63 1.34 -3.50 2.31
C LEU A 63 0.96 -3.29 3.79
N ARG A 64 -0.27 -3.63 4.19
CA ARG A 64 -0.71 -3.57 5.59
C ARG A 64 0.13 -4.45 6.50
N THR A 65 0.46 -5.65 6.02
CA THR A 65 1.26 -6.61 6.79
C THR A 65 2.68 -6.09 7.02
N TYR A 66 3.33 -5.58 5.97
CA TYR A 66 4.69 -5.04 6.08
C TYR A 66 4.75 -3.77 6.93
N MET A 67 3.75 -2.89 6.83
CA MET A 67 3.68 -1.70 7.70
C MET A 67 3.46 -2.07 9.16
N ARG A 68 2.69 -3.13 9.46
CA ARG A 68 2.55 -3.66 10.82
C ARG A 68 3.89 -4.19 11.34
N ILE A 69 4.68 -4.88 10.51
CA ILE A 69 6.03 -5.31 10.87
C ILE A 69 6.93 -4.10 11.16
N ALA A 70 6.88 -3.07 10.32
CA ALA A 70 7.65 -1.84 10.54
C ALA A 70 7.27 -1.14 11.87
N ASN A 71 5.99 -1.16 12.25
CA ASN A 71 5.54 -0.65 13.55
C ASN A 71 6.09 -1.50 14.71
N SER A 72 6.02 -2.84 14.60
CA SER A 72 6.58 -3.75 15.62
C SER A 72 8.09 -3.57 15.80
N LEU A 73 8.82 -3.29 14.72
CA LEU A 73 10.26 -2.99 14.74
C LEU A 73 10.57 -1.54 15.15
N LYS A 74 9.56 -0.72 15.46
CA LYS A 74 9.68 0.70 15.84
C LYS A 74 10.32 1.59 14.77
N TYR A 75 10.24 1.18 13.50
CA TYR A 75 10.64 2.03 12.36
C TYR A 75 9.54 3.01 11.95
N THR A 76 8.31 2.72 12.35
CA THR A 76 7.14 3.57 12.23
C THR A 76 6.60 3.79 13.63
N SER A 77 6.24 5.03 14.00
CA SER A 77 5.56 5.30 15.27
C SER A 77 4.08 4.90 15.19
N ASP A 78 3.44 4.73 16.35
CA ASP A 78 2.02 4.35 16.39
C ASP A 78 1.13 5.41 15.70
N ASP A 79 1.44 6.70 15.83
CA ASP A 79 0.73 7.79 15.13
C ASP A 79 0.88 7.69 13.60
N GLN A 80 2.10 7.43 13.12
CA GLN A 80 2.37 7.27 11.69
C GLN A 80 1.70 6.01 11.13
N TYR A 81 1.70 4.94 11.91
CA TYR A 81 0.99 3.71 11.57
C TYR A 81 -0.52 3.93 11.54
N GLY A 82 -1.07 4.71 12.47
CA GLY A 82 -2.47 5.13 12.49
C GLY A 82 -2.87 5.88 11.22
N PHE A 83 -2.10 6.91 10.84
CA PHE A 83 -2.29 7.64 9.59
C PHE A 83 -2.29 6.71 8.37
N PHE A 84 -1.30 5.80 8.30
CA PHE A 84 -1.23 4.80 7.23
C PHE A 84 -2.47 3.89 7.21
N ALA A 85 -2.88 3.37 8.36
CA ALA A 85 -3.97 2.41 8.50
C ALA A 85 -5.34 3.03 8.11
N GLU A 86 -5.57 4.29 8.45
CA GLU A 86 -6.76 5.05 8.04
C GLU A 86 -6.83 5.17 6.52
N ASN A 87 -5.74 5.65 5.89
CA ASN A 87 -5.67 5.78 4.44
C ASN A 87 -5.86 4.42 3.74
N CYS A 88 -5.24 3.36 4.25
CA CYS A 88 -5.40 2.01 3.72
C CYS A 88 -6.83 1.47 3.88
N THR A 89 -7.52 1.82 4.96
CA THR A 89 -8.94 1.45 5.18
C THR A 89 -9.83 2.10 4.13
N GLU A 90 -9.64 3.40 3.89
CA GLU A 90 -10.42 4.15 2.91
C GLU A 90 -10.18 3.66 1.48
N ILE A 91 -8.92 3.41 1.12
CA ILE A 91 -8.56 2.81 -0.17
C ILE A 91 -9.21 1.43 -0.33
N GLY A 92 -9.20 0.60 0.73
CA GLY A 92 -9.86 -0.71 0.72
C GLY A 92 -11.38 -0.63 0.51
N LYS A 93 -12.05 0.36 1.10
CA LYS A 93 -13.49 0.59 0.86
C LYS A 93 -13.78 0.95 -0.60
N LEU A 94 -12.95 1.80 -1.22
CA LEU A 94 -13.08 2.16 -2.63
C LEU A 94 -12.87 0.95 -3.54
N LEU A 95 -11.83 0.14 -3.27
CA LEU A 95 -11.55 -1.09 -3.99
C LEU A 95 -12.71 -2.09 -3.89
N GLY A 96 -13.25 -2.28 -2.68
CA GLY A 96 -14.41 -3.14 -2.44
C GLY A 96 -15.68 -2.66 -3.14
N GLY A 97 -15.86 -1.35 -3.31
CA GLY A 97 -16.93 -0.79 -4.14
C GLY A 97 -16.79 -1.18 -5.61
N TRP A 98 -15.58 -1.10 -6.15
CA TRP A 98 -15.30 -1.48 -7.55
C TRP A 98 -15.43 -2.99 -7.79
N LEU A 99 -15.08 -3.83 -6.81
CA LEU A 99 -15.23 -5.29 -6.91
C LEU A 99 -16.69 -5.76 -6.92
N LYS A 100 -17.61 -4.94 -6.39
CA LYS A 100 -19.05 -5.21 -6.36
C LYS A 100 -19.77 -4.72 -7.63
N THR A 101 -19.10 -3.93 -8.46
CA THR A 101 -19.63 -3.40 -9.72
C THR A 101 -19.29 -4.36 -10.86
#